data_AF-A0A945CHP3-F1
#
_entry.id   AF-A0A945CHP3-F1
#
_cell.length_a   1.000
_cell.length_b   1.000
_cell.length_c   1.000
_cell.angle_alpha   90.00
_cell.angle_beta   90.00
_cell.angle_gamma   90.00
#
_symmetry.space_group_name_H-M   'P 1'
#
loop_
_entity.id
_entity.type
_entity.pdbx_description
1 polymer ?
#
loop_
_entity_poly.entity_id
_entity_poly.type
_entity_poly.pdbx_seq_one_letter_code
_entity_poly.pdbx_strand_id
1 'polypeptide(L)'
;MEYFVSPDGKDDNPGTLESPFQTLARVAAVLQPGDSCLLRNGVYRETLRPENSGKPGQPITYHAFPGETPILSAGDSLRDWRCEADGRWSAPMPVDLEDGNQIFADGRMLTEARWPKDSGDLFQPARAT
;
A
#
# COMPACT_ATOMS: atom_id res chain seq x y z
N MET A 1 21.84 -9.52 7.71
CA MET A 1 20.88 -10.50 8.27
C MET A 1 19.55 -10.34 7.56
N GLU A 2 18.68 -11.34 7.66
CA GLU A 2 17.34 -11.31 7.06
C GLU A 2 16.28 -11.20 8.16
N TYR A 3 15.37 -10.27 7.97
CA TYR A 3 14.20 -10.07 8.82
C TYR A 3 12.94 -10.21 8.00
N PHE A 4 11.87 -10.67 8.64
CA PHE A 4 10.58 -10.93 7.99
C PHE A 4 9.50 -10.06 8.60
N VAL A 5 8.66 -9.50 7.74
CA VAL A 5 7.46 -8.74 8.11
C VAL A 5 6.25 -9.40 7.49
N SER A 6 5.16 -9.52 8.24
CA SER A 6 3.89 -10.06 7.76
C SER A 6 2.73 -9.33 8.45
N PRO A 7 1.60 -9.04 7.77
CA PRO A 7 0.45 -8.41 8.43
C PRO A 7 -0.13 -9.23 9.58
N ASP A 8 0.07 -10.56 9.53
CA ASP A 8 -0.36 -11.52 10.56
C ASP A 8 0.71 -11.75 11.66
N GLY A 9 1.84 -11.03 11.59
CA GLY A 9 2.94 -11.09 12.56
C GLY A 9 2.65 -10.34 13.85
N LYS A 10 3.70 -10.15 14.67
CA LYS A 10 3.67 -9.34 15.90
C LYS A 10 4.99 -8.60 16.10
N ASP A 11 4.96 -7.37 16.60
CA ASP A 11 6.19 -6.55 16.73
C ASP A 11 7.10 -6.96 17.89
N ASP A 12 6.60 -7.79 18.81
CA ASP A 12 7.37 -8.43 19.87
C ASP A 12 8.06 -9.74 19.41
N ASN A 13 7.74 -10.24 18.22
CA ASN A 13 8.43 -11.38 17.63
C ASN A 13 9.89 -11.04 17.31
N PRO A 14 10.77 -12.05 17.13
CA PRO A 14 12.17 -11.82 16.76
C PRO A 14 12.39 -11.38 15.31
N GLY A 15 11.37 -11.38 14.46
CA GLY A 15 11.48 -11.02 13.04
C GLY A 15 12.05 -12.13 12.16
N THR A 16 11.89 -13.40 12.56
CA THR A 16 12.29 -14.57 11.76
C THR A 16 11.17 -15.02 10.82
N LEU A 17 11.44 -15.98 9.93
CA LEU A 17 10.45 -16.48 8.98
C LEU A 17 9.22 -17.09 9.68
N GLU A 18 9.45 -17.81 10.77
CA GLU A 18 8.43 -18.49 11.59
C GLU A 18 7.73 -17.54 12.57
N SER A 19 8.36 -16.41 12.88
CA SER A 19 7.84 -15.41 13.83
C SER A 19 8.24 -14.01 13.33
N PRO A 20 7.54 -13.51 12.30
CA PRO A 20 7.84 -12.23 11.67
C PRO A 20 7.35 -11.05 12.51
N PHE A 21 7.96 -9.87 12.30
CA PHE A 21 7.39 -8.61 12.77
C PHE A 21 6.04 -8.33 12.11
N GLN A 22 5.21 -7.49 12.74
CA GLN A 22 3.93 -7.11 12.15
C GLN A 22 4.07 -5.89 11.24
N THR A 23 4.80 -4.88 11.71
CA THR A 23 4.79 -3.55 11.10
C THR A 23 6.07 -3.24 10.32
N LEU A 24 5.93 -2.40 9.30
CA LEU A 24 7.08 -1.84 8.58
C LEU A 24 7.89 -0.89 9.47
N ALA A 25 7.25 -0.20 10.40
CA ALA A 25 7.93 0.65 11.37
C ALA A 25 8.88 -0.16 12.27
N ARG A 26 8.42 -1.33 12.76
CA ARG A 26 9.22 -2.17 13.65
C ARG A 26 10.50 -2.66 12.98
N VAL A 27 10.40 -3.18 11.75
CA VAL A 27 11.59 -3.65 11.03
C VAL A 27 12.53 -2.49 10.70
N ALA A 28 11.99 -1.34 10.29
CA ALA A 28 12.79 -0.18 9.90
C ALA A 28 13.66 0.36 11.04
N ALA A 29 13.21 0.22 12.29
CA ALA A 29 13.95 0.61 13.49
C ALA A 29 15.13 -0.32 13.80
N VAL A 30 15.10 -1.59 13.39
CA VAL A 30 16.13 -2.58 13.75
C VAL A 30 17.18 -2.80 12.67
N LEU A 31 16.84 -2.60 11.39
CA LEU A 31 17.75 -2.88 10.27
C LEU A 31 19.03 -2.05 10.35
N GLN A 32 20.16 -2.72 10.16
CA GLN A 32 21.51 -2.14 10.10
C GLN A 32 22.08 -2.30 8.68
N PRO A 33 23.15 -1.56 8.32
CA PRO A 33 23.84 -1.72 7.04
C PRO A 33 24.13 -3.18 6.69
N GLY A 34 23.69 -3.64 5.51
CA GLY A 34 23.84 -5.01 5.05
C GLY A 34 22.68 -5.95 5.42
N ASP A 35 21.68 -5.45 6.14
CA ASP A 35 20.46 -6.21 6.44
C ASP A 35 19.40 -6.12 5.34
N SER A 36 18.52 -7.10 5.33
CA SER A 36 17.42 -7.24 4.39
C SER A 36 16.12 -7.49 5.13
N CYS A 37 15.05 -6.84 4.67
CA CYS A 37 13.68 -7.11 5.07
C CYS A 37 12.95 -7.84 3.93
N LEU A 38 12.44 -9.03 4.23
CA LEU A 38 11.58 -9.81 3.36
C LEU A 38 10.11 -9.62 3.78
N LEU A 39 9.34 -8.98 2.90
CA LEU A 39 7.93 -8.73 3.11
C LEU A 39 7.12 -9.95 2.68
N ARG A 40 6.34 -10.52 3.60
CA ARG A 40 5.38 -11.56 3.29
C ARG A 40 4.15 -10.99 2.58
N ASN A 41 3.41 -11.83 1.88
CA ASN A 41 2.23 -11.48 1.13
C ASN A 41 1.18 -10.80 2.02
N GLY A 42 0.51 -9.80 1.47
CA GLY A 42 -0.51 -9.03 2.17
C GLY A 42 -0.48 -7.55 1.84
N VAL A 43 -1.40 -6.80 2.45
CA VAL A 43 -1.54 -5.36 2.24
C VAL A 43 -1.05 -4.62 3.47
N TYR A 44 -0.02 -3.82 3.30
CA TYR A 44 0.56 -2.96 4.33
C TYR A 44 0.02 -1.55 4.13
N ARG A 45 -0.84 -1.09 5.05
CA ARG A 45 -1.40 0.27 5.07
C ARG A 45 -0.61 1.16 6.02
N GLU A 46 0.67 1.29 5.73
CA GLU A 46 1.65 1.97 6.59
C GLU A 46 2.58 2.83 5.74
N THR A 47 3.32 3.74 6.39
CA THR A 47 4.43 4.44 5.73
C THR A 47 5.74 3.73 6.04
N LEU A 48 6.44 3.25 5.01
CA LEU A 48 7.82 2.77 5.17
C LEU A 48 8.77 3.96 5.39
N ARG A 49 9.41 4.03 6.56
CA ARG A 49 10.38 5.07 6.92
C ARG A 49 11.66 4.43 7.51
N PRO A 50 12.68 4.11 6.68
CA PRO A 50 13.95 3.58 7.18
C PRO A 50 14.59 4.52 8.20
N GLU A 51 14.93 4.02 9.40
CA GLU A 51 15.59 4.83 10.44
C GLU A 51 17.11 4.90 10.27
N ASN A 52 17.69 3.87 9.65
CA ASN A 52 19.12 3.77 9.40
C ASN A 52 19.43 3.82 7.90
N SER A 53 20.60 4.38 7.57
CA SER A 53 21.15 4.34 6.21
C SER A 53 22.03 3.10 6.02
N GLY A 54 22.04 2.56 4.80
CA GLY A 54 23.06 1.58 4.39
C GLY A 54 24.46 2.20 4.27
N LYS A 55 25.45 1.36 3.99
CA LYS A 55 26.84 1.76 3.71
C LYS A 55 27.27 1.29 2.31
N PRO A 56 28.34 1.85 1.71
CA PRO A 56 28.91 1.32 0.48
C PRO A 56 29.20 -0.18 0.61
N GLY A 57 28.67 -0.99 -0.30
CA GLY A 57 28.79 -2.47 -0.27
C GLY A 57 27.93 -3.18 0.77
N GLN A 58 27.18 -2.45 1.60
CA GLN A 58 26.29 -2.97 2.64
C GLN A 58 24.96 -2.18 2.65
N PRO A 59 24.16 -2.26 1.58
CA PRO A 59 22.86 -1.59 1.53
C PRO A 59 21.89 -2.22 2.53
N ILE A 60 20.90 -1.46 2.95
CA ILE A 60 19.68 -2.00 3.56
C ILE A 60 18.70 -2.28 2.43
N THR A 61 18.13 -3.47 2.35
CA THR A 61 17.19 -3.82 1.29
C THR A 61 15.82 -4.19 1.84
N TYR A 62 14.77 -3.84 1.09
CA TYR A 62 13.40 -4.26 1.35
C TYR A 62 12.90 -4.92 0.07
N HIS A 63 12.46 -6.16 0.15
CA HIS A 63 12.00 -6.89 -1.01
C HIS A 63 10.90 -7.89 -0.65
N ALA A 64 10.13 -8.31 -1.65
CA ALA A 64 9.13 -9.35 -1.47
C ALA A 64 9.79 -10.69 -1.13
N PHE A 65 9.16 -11.46 -0.23
CA PHE A 65 9.53 -12.86 -0.06
C PHE A 65 9.36 -13.61 -1.40
N PRO A 66 10.26 -14.55 -1.75
CA PRO A 66 10.22 -15.22 -3.05
C PRO A 66 8.84 -15.81 -3.39
N GLY A 67 8.30 -15.42 -4.55
CA GLY A 67 6.99 -15.87 -5.04
C GLY A 67 5.78 -15.14 -4.45
N GLU A 68 5.98 -14.18 -3.55
CA GLU A 68 4.92 -13.39 -2.93
C GLU A 68 4.85 -11.98 -3.53
N THR A 69 3.70 -11.30 -3.41
CA THR A 69 3.49 -9.95 -3.99
C THR A 69 2.86 -9.02 -2.95
N PRO A 70 3.64 -8.59 -1.94
CA PRO A 70 3.18 -7.64 -0.93
C PRO A 70 2.80 -6.30 -1.56
N ILE A 71 1.75 -5.68 -1.05
CA ILE A 71 1.25 -4.39 -1.51
C ILE A 71 1.44 -3.36 -0.39
N LEU A 72 2.29 -2.36 -0.62
CA LEU A 72 2.32 -1.15 0.21
C LEU A 72 1.25 -0.19 -0.32
N SER A 73 0.21 0.09 0.46
CA SER A 73 -0.94 0.86 0.02
C SER A 73 -1.14 2.09 0.89
N ALA A 74 -1.15 3.26 0.26
CA ALA A 74 -1.57 4.52 0.89
C ALA A 74 -3.10 4.73 0.83
N GLY A 75 -3.84 3.80 0.24
CA GLY A 75 -5.30 3.88 0.19
C GLY A 75 -5.93 3.36 1.47
N ASP A 76 -7.09 3.91 1.82
CA ASP A 76 -7.94 3.38 2.87
C ASP A 76 -9.10 2.57 2.30
N SER A 77 -9.48 1.51 2.99
CA SER A 77 -10.63 0.71 2.59
C SER A 77 -11.92 1.39 3.05
N LEU A 78 -12.74 1.81 2.10
CA LEU A 78 -14.09 2.26 2.38
C LEU A 78 -14.99 1.07 2.74
N ARG A 79 -15.87 1.29 3.72
CA ARG A 79 -16.80 0.30 4.27
C ARG A 79 -18.23 0.85 4.21
N ASP A 80 -19.19 0.01 4.59
CA ASP A 80 -20.61 0.40 4.73
C ASP A 80 -21.27 0.89 3.43
N TRP A 81 -20.89 0.25 2.31
CA TRP A 81 -21.48 0.49 1.00
C TRP A 81 -22.98 0.16 0.97
N ARG A 82 -23.76 1.06 0.36
CA ARG A 82 -25.21 0.94 0.20
C ARG A 82 -25.56 0.99 -1.28
N CYS A 83 -26.43 0.09 -1.72
CA CYS A 83 -27.01 0.13 -3.04
C CYS A 83 -28.23 1.05 -3.02
N GLU A 84 -28.23 2.06 -3.90
CA GLU A 84 -29.29 3.04 -4.07
C GLU A 84 -30.35 2.53 -5.05
N ALA A 85 -31.56 3.09 -5.02
CA ALA A 85 -32.67 2.65 -5.85
C ALA A 85 -32.44 2.78 -7.37
N ASP A 86 -31.51 3.65 -7.78
CA ASP A 86 -31.12 3.90 -9.17
C ASP A 86 -29.91 3.06 -9.62
N GLY A 87 -29.45 2.12 -8.79
CA GLY A 87 -28.31 1.25 -9.08
C GLY A 87 -26.94 1.85 -8.77
N ARG A 88 -26.88 3.07 -8.23
CA ARG A 88 -25.63 3.64 -7.70
C ARG A 88 -25.26 2.98 -6.37
N TRP A 89 -23.98 3.06 -6.03
CA TRP A 89 -23.47 2.67 -4.73
C TRP A 89 -22.91 3.90 -4.01
N SER A 90 -23.17 4.00 -2.70
CA SER A 90 -22.68 5.09 -1.85
C SER A 90 -22.05 4.52 -0.57
N ALA A 91 -21.05 5.20 -0.01
CA ALA A 91 -20.43 4.86 1.26
C ALA A 91 -20.05 6.14 2.02
N PRO A 92 -20.04 6.13 3.37
CA PRO A 92 -19.58 7.27 4.15
C PRO A 92 -18.08 7.50 3.91
N MET A 93 -17.71 8.74 3.60
CA MET A 93 -16.32 9.17 3.50
C MET A 93 -15.97 10.03 4.72
N PRO A 94 -15.08 9.57 5.62
CA PRO A 94 -14.83 10.24 6.89
C PRO A 94 -13.97 11.51 6.76
N VAL A 95 -13.31 11.70 5.61
CA VAL A 95 -12.39 12.82 5.35
C VAL A 95 -12.71 13.47 4.02
N ASP A 96 -12.51 14.78 3.93
CA ASP A 96 -12.50 15.48 2.66
C ASP A 96 -11.13 15.24 1.99
N LEU A 97 -11.13 14.79 0.74
CA LEU A 97 -9.92 14.57 -0.05
C LEU A 97 -9.59 15.76 -0.97
N GLU A 98 -10.40 16.83 -0.94
CA GLU A 98 -10.31 17.96 -1.87
C GLU A 98 -10.22 17.44 -3.32
N ASP A 99 -9.28 17.96 -4.12
CA ASP A 99 -9.04 17.55 -5.51
C ASP A 99 -8.17 16.28 -5.63
N GLY A 100 -7.84 15.63 -4.50
CA GLY A 100 -6.96 14.47 -4.40
C GLY A 100 -7.70 13.13 -4.31
N ASN A 101 -8.86 13.00 -4.95
CA ASN A 101 -9.74 11.84 -4.82
C ASN A 101 -9.50 10.78 -5.92
N GLN A 102 -9.11 9.57 -5.52
CA GLN A 102 -9.08 8.43 -6.42
C GLN A 102 -9.69 7.19 -5.75
N ILE A 103 -10.72 6.63 -6.39
CA ILE A 103 -11.36 5.39 -5.93
C ILE A 103 -10.82 4.22 -6.74
N PHE A 104 -10.57 3.11 -6.04
CA PHE A 104 -10.21 1.83 -6.65
C PHE A 104 -11.23 0.77 -6.22
N ALA A 105 -11.66 -0.06 -7.17
CA ALA A 105 -12.48 -1.25 -6.92
C ALA A 105 -11.76 -2.47 -7.46
N ASP A 106 -11.57 -3.50 -6.62
CA ASP A 106 -10.87 -4.75 -6.98
C ASP A 106 -9.48 -4.51 -7.61
N GLY A 107 -8.74 -3.54 -7.06
CA GLY A 107 -7.41 -3.15 -7.57
C GLY A 107 -7.42 -2.35 -8.87
N ARG A 108 -8.59 -2.01 -9.41
CA ARG A 108 -8.74 -1.19 -10.62
C ARG A 108 -9.17 0.22 -10.27
N MET A 109 -8.44 1.18 -10.82
CA MET A 109 -8.78 2.60 -10.72
C MET A 109 -10.13 2.87 -11.40
N LEU A 110 -11.06 3.52 -10.69
CA LEU A 110 -12.32 3.96 -11.27
C LEU A 110 -12.18 5.35 -11.89
N THR A 111 -12.92 5.60 -12.97
CA THR A 111 -12.97 6.92 -13.59
C THR A 111 -13.88 7.85 -12.79
N GLU A 112 -13.36 9.02 -12.43
CA GLU A 112 -14.17 10.08 -11.82
C GLU A 112 -15.31 10.51 -12.74
N ALA A 113 -16.48 10.80 -12.16
CA ALA A 113 -17.62 11.31 -12.90
C ALA A 113 -17.27 12.68 -13.50
N ARG A 114 -17.38 12.80 -14.82
CA ARG A 114 -16.98 14.02 -15.56
C ARG A 114 -17.90 14.30 -16.75
N TRP A 115 -17.84 15.54 -17.26
CA TRP A 115 -18.40 15.93 -18.55
C TRP A 115 -17.30 16.57 -19.44
N PRO A 116 -17.21 16.23 -20.74
CA PRO A 116 -18.00 15.22 -21.45
C PRO A 116 -17.70 13.80 -20.96
N LYS A 117 -18.63 12.87 -21.20
CA LYS A 117 -18.43 11.44 -20.95
C LYS A 117 -17.46 10.87 -21.99
N ASP A 118 -16.18 11.13 -21.80
CA ASP A 118 -15.10 10.52 -22.58
C ASP A 118 -14.64 9.21 -21.91
N SER A 119 -14.22 8.23 -22.69
CA SER A 119 -13.55 7.00 -22.22
C SER A 119 -12.03 7.15 -22.11
N GLY A 120 -11.48 8.32 -22.44
CA GLY A 120 -10.04 8.62 -22.40
C GLY A 120 -9.41 8.47 -21.00
N ASP A 121 -8.11 8.18 -20.99
CA ASP A 121 -7.29 8.15 -19.79
C ASP A 121 -7.22 9.56 -19.16
N LEU A 122 -7.47 9.64 -17.84
CA LEU A 122 -7.38 10.89 -17.07
C LEU A 122 -5.97 11.51 -17.16
N PHE A 123 -4.94 10.70 -17.35
CA PHE A 123 -3.56 11.16 -17.48
C PHE A 123 -3.14 11.39 -18.94
N GLN A 124 -4.01 11.09 -19.92
CA GLN A 124 -3.79 11.35 -21.35
C GLN A 124 -5.07 11.86 -22.02
N PRO A 125 -5.54 13.08 -21.69
CA PRO A 125 -6.75 13.62 -22.29
C PRO A 125 -6.56 13.86 -23.80
N ALA A 126 -7.59 13.54 -24.59
CA ALA A 126 -7.66 13.98 -25.97
C ALA A 126 -7.68 15.52 -25.98
N ARG A 127 -6.70 16.13 -26.66
CA ARG A 127 -6.65 17.60 -26.80
C ARG A 127 -7.86 18.07 -27.60
N ALA A 128 -8.51 19.13 -27.12
CA ALA A 128 -9.53 19.81 -27.91
C ALA A 128 -8.93 20.26 -29.25
N THR A 129 -9.56 19.85 -30.36
CA THR A 129 -9.28 20.33 -31.71
C THR A 129 -10.01 21.63 -31.99
#